data_AF-A0A1T4QG96-F1
#
_entry.id   AF-A0A1T4QG96-F1
#
_cell.length_a   1.000
_cell.length_b   1.000
_cell.length_c   1.000
_cell.angle_alpha   90.00
_cell.angle_beta   90.00
_cell.angle_gamma   90.00
#
_symmetry.space_group_name_H-M   'P 1'
#
loop_
_entity.id
_entity.type
_entity.pdbx_description
1 polymer ?
#
loop_
_entity_poly.entity_id
_entity_poly.type
_entity_poly.pdbx_seq_one_letter_code
_entity_poly.pdbx_strand_id
1 'polypeptide(L)' 'MVLILKKGASRKEMESLEKKLKSKSNVDVLKYCGKIKLNADALTIQKSLRDEWE' A
#
# COMPACT_ATOMS: atom_id res chain seq x y z
N MET A 1 10.33 -5.35 1.36
CA MET A 1 11.15 -5.25 0.13
C MET A 1 12.24 -4.22 0.39
N VAL A 2 13.51 -4.60 0.30
CA VAL A 2 14.65 -3.67 0.51
C VAL A 2 15.25 -3.33 -0.84
N LEU A 3 15.40 -2.05 -1.14
CA LEU A 3 15.80 -1.55 -2.46
C LEU A 3 17.16 -0.85 -2.35
N ILE A 4 18.18 -1.43 -2.98
CA ILE A 4 19.55 -0.91 -2.92
C ILE A 4 19.81 -0.11 -4.20
N LEU A 5 19.84 1.22 -4.07
CA LEU A 5 20.21 2.13 -5.16
C LEU A 5 21.73 2.30 -5.15
N LYS A 6 22.39 1.94 -6.26
CA LYS A 6 23.83 2.17 -6.43
C LYS A 6 24.09 3.67 -6.65
N LYS A 7 25.11 4.22 -5.98
CA LYS A 7 25.54 5.61 -6.18
C LYS A 7 26.09 5.74 -7.61
N GLY A 8 25.49 6.62 -8.42
CA GLY A 8 25.83 6.79 -9.84
C GLY A 8 24.85 6.13 -10.82
N ALA A 9 23.74 5.56 -10.34
CA ALA A 9 22.69 5.06 -11.22
C ALA A 9 22.18 6.17 -12.16
N SER A 10 22.08 5.85 -13.45
CA SER A 10 21.59 6.77 -14.46
C SER A 10 20.10 7.01 -14.31
N ARG A 11 19.62 8.16 -14.80
CA ARG A 11 18.19 8.53 -14.75
C ARG A 11 17.29 7.47 -15.41
N LYS A 12 17.78 6.83 -16.49
CA LYS A 12 17.07 5.75 -17.19
C LYS A 12 16.89 4.50 -16.33
N GLU A 13 17.90 4.14 -15.53
CA GLU A 13 17.83 2.98 -14.64
C GLU A 13 16.82 3.23 -13.51
N MET A 14 16.78 4.45 -12.98
CA MET A 14 15.79 4.85 -11.97
C MET A 14 14.36 4.76 -12.50
N GLU A 15 14.09 5.27 -13.71
CA GLU A 15 12.78 5.17 -14.35
C GLU A 15 12.37 3.71 -14.63
N SER A 16 13.33 2.86 -15.00
CA SER A 16 13.08 1.44 -15.22
C SER A 16 12.72 0.70 -13.93
N LEU A 17 13.34 1.08 -12.81
CA LEU A 17 13.03 0.57 -11.48
C LEU A 17 11.67 1.05 -10.99
N GLU A 18 11.32 2.31 -11.21
CA GLU A 18 10.00 2.87 -10.88
C GLU A 18 8.88 2.12 -11.63
N LYS A 19 9.08 1.83 -12.92
CA LYS A 19 8.12 1.06 -13.72
C LYS A 19 7.94 -0.38 -13.21
N LYS A 20 8.99 -1.00 -12.68
CA LYS A 20 8.91 -2.34 -12.07
C LYS A 20 8.25 -2.32 -10.70
N LEU A 21 8.39 -1.22 -9.96
CA LEU A 21 7.79 -1.00 -8.64
C LEU A 21 6.30 -0.68 -8.71
N LYS A 22 5.84 -0.02 -9.79
CA LYS A 22 4.41 0.16 -10.04
C LYS A 22 3.79 -1.22 -10.30
N SER A 23 3.33 -1.87 -9.23
CA SER A 23 2.55 -3.09 -9.31
C SER A 23 1.36 -2.82 -10.24
N LYS A 24 1.25 -3.59 -11.32
CA LYS A 24 0.04 -3.63 -12.14
C LYS A 24 -1.07 -4.24 -11.30
N SER A 25 -1.73 -3.41 -10.48
CA SER A 25 -3.03 -3.78 -9.97
C SER A 25 -3.97 -3.74 -11.15
N ASN A 26 -4.35 -4.91 -11.68
CA ASN A 26 -5.31 -5.01 -12.79
C ASN A 26 -6.71 -4.50 -12.39
N VAL A 27 -6.94 -4.32 -11.10
CA VAL A 27 -8.18 -3.79 -10.54
C VAL A 27 -7.87 -2.50 -9.80
N ASP A 28 -8.57 -1.43 -10.17
CA ASP A 28 -8.53 -0.18 -9.41
C ASP A 28 -9.40 -0.33 -8.17
N VAL A 29 -8.84 -0.91 -7.12
CA VAL A 29 -9.54 -1.19 -5.86
C VAL A 29 -10.09 0.09 -5.23
N LEU A 30 -9.43 1.25 -5.45
CA LEU A 30 -9.91 2.54 -4.96
C LEU A 30 -11.14 3.02 -5.74
N LYS A 31 -11.20 2.78 -7.05
CA LYS A 31 -12.37 3.09 -7.87
C LYS A 31 -13.59 2.25 -7.50
N TYR A 32 -13.41 0.95 -7.22
CA TYR A 32 -14.53 0.02 -7.01
C TYR A 32 -14.93 -0.16 -5.55
N CYS A 33 -13.97 -0.17 -4.62
CA CYS A 33 -14.24 -0.30 -3.19
C CYS A 33 -14.31 1.05 -2.47
N GLY A 34 -13.94 2.15 -3.14
CA GLY A 34 -13.90 3.47 -2.55
C GLY A 34 -12.83 3.62 -1.49
N LYS A 35 -12.82 4.78 -0.82
CA LYS A 35 -12.00 5.05 0.36
C LYS A 35 -12.91 5.18 1.56
N ILE A 36 -12.91 4.19 2.45
CA ILE A 36 -13.58 4.32 3.74
C ILE A 36 -12.74 5.22 4.63
N LYS A 37 -13.29 6.36 5.04
CA LYS A 37 -12.73 7.17 6.12
C LYS A 37 -13.21 6.57 7.43
N LEU A 38 -12.30 5.86 8.11
CA LEU A 38 -12.57 5.31 9.43
C LEU A 38 -12.28 6.38 10.48
N ASN A 39 -13.19 6.53 11.45
CA ASN A 39 -13.07 7.50 12.54
C ASN A 39 -12.17 7.00 13.68
N ALA A 40 -11.75 5.74 13.62
CA ALA A 40 -10.96 5.07 14.64
C ALA A 40 -9.78 4.33 13.99
N ASP A 41 -8.71 4.16 14.78
CA ASP A 41 -7.54 3.40 14.36
C ASP A 41 -7.88 1.92 14.12
N ALA A 42 -7.11 1.28 13.25
CA ALA A 42 -7.31 -0.11 12.86
C ALA A 42 -7.35 -1.06 14.08
N LEU A 43 -6.52 -0.82 15.09
CA LEU A 43 -6.48 -1.65 16.29
C LEU A 43 -7.75 -1.50 17.15
N THR A 44 -8.28 -0.28 17.24
CA THR A 44 -9.52 0.00 17.98
C THR A 44 -10.71 -0.70 17.33
N ILE A 45 -10.80 -0.67 16.01
CA ILE A 45 -11.85 -1.36 15.24
C ILE A 45 -11.73 -2.87 15.38
N GLN A 46 -10.50 -3.41 15.32
CA GLN A 46 -10.28 -4.84 15.52
C GLN A 46 -10.70 -5.31 16.90
N LYS A 47 -10.44 -4.50 17.95
CA LYS A 47 -10.88 -4.79 19.31
C LYS A 47 -12.39 -4.69 19.47
N SER A 48 -13.06 -3.72 18.83
CA SER A 48 -14.52 -3.60 18.91
C SER A 48 -15.28 -4.68 18.15
N LEU A 49 -14.67 -5.22 17.07
CA LEU A 49 -15.25 -6.33 16.30
C LEU A 49 -14.99 -7.70 16.94
N ARG A 50 -13.94 -7.80 17.76
CA ARG A 50 -13.71 -8.94 18.65
C ARG A 50 -14.62 -8.77 19.85
N ASP A 51 -15.84 -9.24 19.69
CA ASP A 51 -16.83 -9.38 20.75
C ASP A 51 -16.35 -10.45 21.76
N GLU A 52 -15.22 -10.19 22.44
CA GLU A 52 -14.58 -11.18 23.30
C GLU A 52 -15.21 -11.24 24.70
N TRP A 53 -16.20 -10.40 25.04
CA TRP A 53 -16.75 -10.28 26.40
C TRP A 53 -18.24 -9.86 26.48
N GLU A 54 -19.10 -10.33 25.57
CA GLU A 54 -20.50 -10.69 25.91
C GLU A 54 -20.68 -12.22 25.84
#